data_AF-A0A0Q4EAN3-F1
#
_entry.id   AF-A0A0Q4EAN3-F1
#
_cell.length_a   1.000
_cell.length_b   1.000
_cell.length_c   1.000
_cell.angle_alpha   90.00
_cell.angle_beta   90.00
_cell.angle_gamma   90.00
#
_symmetry.space_group_name_H-M   'P 1'
#
loop_
_entity.id
_entity.type
_entity.pdbx_description
1 polymer ?
#
loop_
_entity_poly.entity_id
_entity_poly.type
_entity_poly.pdbx_seq_one_letter_code
_entity_poly.pdbx_strand_id
1 'polypeptide(L)'
;MDRLDRLNDLLREQDCVMSIDIKFNDFKYDLELVLSADESGSDAVSLVFHDVSALEVNGFGGGLTQFMHLEAFRVDNGLDRIRYEMRDVDDDKISFKFFTFGGSIF
;
A
#
# COMPACT_ATOMS: atom_id res chain seq x y z
N MET A 1 18.02 -9.38 2.70
CA MET A 1 16.55 -9.26 2.62
C MET A 1 16.23 -8.23 1.56
N ASP A 2 15.41 -8.57 0.56
CA ASP A 2 15.03 -7.63 -0.49
C ASP A 2 14.13 -6.53 0.10
N ARG A 3 14.09 -5.35 -0.53
CA ARG A 3 13.22 -4.24 -0.07
C ARG A 3 11.75 -4.65 -0.06
N LEU A 4 11.35 -5.49 -1.01
CA LEU A 4 10.00 -6.01 -1.13
C LEU A 4 9.64 -6.97 0.02
N ASP A 5 10.57 -7.84 0.43
CA ASP A 5 10.36 -8.73 1.58
C ASP A 5 10.12 -7.91 2.85
N ARG A 6 10.92 -6.85 3.06
CA ARG A 6 10.75 -5.92 4.21
C ARG A 6 9.40 -5.21 4.18
N LEU A 7 8.91 -4.84 3.00
CA LEU A 7 7.58 -4.25 2.85
C LEU A 7 6.50 -5.26 3.25
N ASN A 8 6.57 -6.49 2.73
CA ASN A 8 5.57 -7.51 3.04
C ASN A 8 5.58 -7.92 4.51
N ASP A 9 6.75 -8.03 5.14
CA ASP A 9 6.84 -8.30 6.58
C ASP A 9 6.16 -7.21 7.40
N LEU A 10 6.37 -5.95 7.02
CA LEU A 10 5.73 -4.82 7.67
C LEU A 10 4.20 -4.82 7.49
N LEU A 11 3.74 -5.09 6.27
CA LEU A 11 2.31 -5.13 5.95
C LEU A 11 1.55 -6.25 6.69
N ARG A 12 2.24 -7.34 7.08
CA ARG A 12 1.63 -8.41 7.89
C ARG A 12 1.37 -8.02 9.34
N GLU A 13 2.09 -7.02 9.85
CA GLU A 13 1.96 -6.56 11.24
C GLU A 13 0.98 -5.39 11.38
N GLN A 14 0.57 -4.78 10.26
CA GLN A 14 -0.07 -3.47 10.22
C GLN A 14 -1.33 -3.55 9.35
N ASP A 15 -2.49 -3.79 9.97
CA ASP A 15 -3.76 -4.01 9.25
C ASP A 15 -4.74 -2.84 9.35
N CYS A 16 -4.62 -1.98 10.36
CA CYS A 16 -5.57 -0.91 10.64
C CYS A 16 -5.23 0.33 9.82
N VAL A 17 -6.17 0.76 8.97
CA VAL A 17 -5.97 1.92 8.11
C VAL A 17 -6.20 3.21 8.89
N MET A 18 -5.15 4.01 9.03
CA MET A 18 -5.18 5.32 9.71
C MET A 18 -5.46 6.45 8.72
N SER A 19 -4.81 6.44 7.55
CA SER A 19 -5.13 7.34 6.46
C SER A 19 -4.73 6.78 5.09
N ILE A 20 -5.42 7.27 4.06
CA ILE A 20 -5.08 7.06 2.65
C ILE A 20 -5.11 8.42 1.98
N ASP A 21 -3.97 8.84 1.45
CA ASP A 21 -3.79 10.15 0.85
C ASP A 21 -3.26 10.00 -0.58
N ILE A 22 -3.95 10.59 -1.56
CA ILE A 22 -3.52 10.58 -2.96
C ILE A 22 -3.02 11.98 -3.33
N LYS A 23 -1.75 12.08 -3.70
CA LYS A 23 -1.10 13.32 -4.13
C LYS A 23 -0.88 13.31 -5.63
N PHE A 24 -1.38 14.34 -6.29
CA PHE A 24 -1.15 14.57 -7.71
C PHE A 24 0.13 15.36 -7.90
N ASN A 25 1.10 14.75 -8.58
CA ASN A 25 2.38 15.36 -8.92
C ASN A 25 2.53 15.38 -10.46
N ASP A 26 2.23 16.53 -11.06
CA ASP A 26 2.09 16.76 -12.50
C ASP A 26 1.04 15.84 -13.15
N PHE A 27 1.47 14.64 -13.56
CA PHE A 27 0.67 13.62 -14.24
C PHE A 27 0.78 12.24 -13.58
N LYS A 28 1.40 12.20 -12.39
CA LYS A 28 1.58 10.99 -11.59
C LYS A 28 0.77 11.10 -10.31
N TYR A 29 0.48 9.93 -9.76
CA TYR A 29 -0.29 9.76 -8.54
C TYR A 29 0.64 9.09 -7.54
N ASP A 30 0.92 9.76 -6.43
CA ASP A 30 1.57 9.12 -5.30
C ASP A 30 0.50 8.79 -4.27
N LEU A 31 0.54 7.58 -3.71
CA LEU A 31 -0.35 7.13 -2.67
C LEU A 31 0.43 6.99 -1.37
N GLU A 32 0.04 7.76 -0.37
CA GLU A 32 0.50 7.59 1.01
C GLU A 32 -0.54 6.76 1.76
N LEU A 33 -0.08 5.65 2.33
CA LEU A 33 -0.88 4.73 3.13
C LEU A 33 -0.28 4.71 4.54
N VAL A 34 -1.08 5.11 5.52
CA VAL A 34 -0.70 5.05 6.94
C VAL A 34 -1.46 3.91 7.59
N LEU A 35 -0.73 2.95 8.12
CA LEU A 35 -1.27 1.75 8.78
C LEU A 35 -0.80 1.71 10.23
N SER A 36 -1.50 0.96 11.08
CA SER A 36 -1.18 0.73 12.49
C SER A 36 -1.47 -0.73 12.83
N ALA A 37 -0.83 -1.28 13.86
CA ALA A 37 -1.14 -2.63 14.33
C ALA A 37 -2.51 -2.69 15.04
N ASP A 38 -2.99 -1.54 15.54
CA ASP A 38 -4.28 -1.42 16.18
C ASP A 38 -4.92 -0.04 15.96
N GLU A 39 -6.14 0.14 16.48
CA GLU A 39 -6.91 1.39 16.40
C GLU A 39 -6.31 2.58 17.19
N SER A 40 -5.28 2.35 18.02
CA SER A 40 -4.65 3.42 18.80
C SER A 40 -3.77 4.33 17.93
N GLY A 41 -3.26 3.82 16.81
CA GLY A 41 -2.36 4.54 15.90
C GLY A 41 -0.98 4.83 16.49
N SER A 42 -0.62 4.24 17.64
CA SER A 42 0.59 4.62 18.38
C SER A 42 1.90 4.15 17.74
N ASP A 43 1.86 3.10 16.93
CA ASP A 43 2.96 2.52 16.18
C ASP A 43 2.81 2.73 14.67
N ALA A 44 1.98 3.69 14.27
CA ALA A 44 1.60 3.85 12.88
C ALA A 44 2.79 4.06 11.92
N VAL A 45 2.74 3.35 10.80
CA VAL A 45 3.73 3.34 9.74
C VAL A 45 3.22 4.09 8.52
N SER A 46 3.99 5.06 8.03
CA SER A 46 3.68 5.75 6.76
C SER A 46 4.50 5.14 5.62
N LEU A 47 3.78 4.66 4.60
CA LEU A 47 4.29 4.11 3.35
C LEU A 47 3.88 5.01 2.19
N VAL A 48 4.81 5.33 1.30
CA VAL A 48 4.55 6.12 0.10
C VAL A 48 4.84 5.27 -1.12
N PHE A 49 3.83 5.08 -1.96
CA PHE A 49 3.89 4.40 -3.24
C PHE A 49 3.91 5.45 -4.35
N HIS A 50 4.87 5.33 -5.26
CA HIS A 50 5.08 6.30 -6.32
C HIS A 50 4.64 5.79 -7.67
N ASP A 51 4.07 6.70 -8.47
CA ASP A 51 3.57 6.41 -9.83
C ASP A 51 2.50 5.30 -9.81
N VAL A 52 1.49 5.51 -8.97
CA VAL A 52 0.38 4.60 -8.74
C VAL A 52 -0.59 4.64 -9.91
N SER A 53 -1.07 3.45 -10.30
CA SER A 53 -2.07 3.28 -11.34
C SER A 53 -3.00 2.12 -11.01
N ALA A 54 -4.17 2.08 -11.68
CA ALA A 54 -5.18 1.04 -11.46
C ALA A 54 -5.56 0.88 -9.97
N LEU A 55 -5.74 2.01 -9.27
CA LEU A 55 -6.20 1.99 -7.87
C LEU A 55 -7.68 1.59 -7.81
N GLU A 56 -7.93 0.47 -7.16
CA GLU A 56 -9.27 0.00 -6.83
C GLU A 56 -9.41 -0.04 -5.31
N VAL A 57 -10.51 0.50 -4.80
CA VAL A 57 -10.84 0.51 -3.37
C VAL A 57 -12.30 0.12 -3.22
N ASN A 58 -12.55 -0.96 -2.49
CA ASN A 58 -13.85 -1.58 -2.29
C ASN A 58 -14.20 -1.63 -0.80
N GLY A 59 -15.49 -1.46 -0.48
CA GLY A 59 -15.97 -1.62 0.91
C GLY A 59 -15.35 -0.67 1.92
N PHE A 60 -14.79 0.47 1.47
CA PHE A 60 -14.09 1.43 2.32
C PHE A 60 -15.05 2.44 2.97
N GLY A 61 -14.89 2.68 4.27
CA GLY A 61 -15.67 3.63 5.07
C GLY A 61 -16.68 2.99 6.02
N GLY A 62 -17.35 3.82 6.84
CA GLY A 62 -18.35 3.34 7.80
C GLY A 62 -17.81 2.90 9.18
N GLY A 63 -16.52 3.10 9.45
CA GLY A 63 -15.87 2.77 10.72
C GLY A 63 -14.39 2.49 10.56
N LEU A 64 -13.83 1.70 11.48
CA LEU A 64 -12.48 1.15 11.37
C LEU A 64 -12.39 0.30 10.09
N THR A 65 -11.45 0.65 9.22
CA THR A 65 -11.15 -0.14 8.03
C THR A 65 -9.87 -0.93 8.27
N GLN A 66 -9.90 -2.23 7.94
CA GLN A 66 -8.73 -3.11 8.05
C GLN A 66 -8.46 -3.83 6.73
N PHE A 67 -7.19 -3.85 6.34
CA PHE A 67 -6.68 -4.64 5.22
C PHE A 67 -5.90 -5.83 5.79
N MET A 68 -6.58 -6.97 5.94
CA MET A 68 -6.09 -8.10 6.76
C MET A 68 -4.86 -8.79 6.17
N HIS A 69 -4.70 -8.75 4.84
CA HIS A 69 -3.60 -9.44 4.17
C HIS A 69 -3.13 -8.67 2.94
N LEU A 70 -2.42 -7.57 3.21
CA LEU A 70 -1.74 -6.83 2.16
C LEU A 70 -0.46 -7.56 1.71
N GLU A 71 -0.36 -7.80 0.41
CA GLU A 71 0.83 -8.37 -0.20
C GLU A 71 1.25 -7.56 -1.43
N ALA A 72 2.54 -7.26 -1.52
CA ALA A 72 3.17 -6.67 -2.67
C ALA A 72 4.07 -7.69 -3.39
N PHE A 73 3.95 -7.79 -4.71
CA PHE A 73 4.76 -8.70 -5.53
C PHE A 73 5.27 -8.02 -6.79
N ARG A 74 6.37 -8.55 -7.35
CA ARG A 74 6.90 -8.08 -8.63
C ARG A 74 6.01 -8.52 -9.78
N VAL A 75 5.77 -7.61 -10.70
CA VAL A 75 5.00 -7.88 -11.93
C VAL A 75 5.98 -7.86 -13.11
N ASP A 76 6.22 -9.02 -13.71
CA ASP A 76 7.20 -9.18 -14.79
C ASP A 76 6.50 -9.15 -16.16
N ASN A 77 5.86 -8.03 -16.48
CA ASN A 77 4.99 -7.90 -17.67
C ASN A 77 5.70 -7.30 -18.90
N GLY A 78 7.03 -7.31 -18.95
CA GLY A 78 7.81 -6.90 -20.14
C GLY A 78 7.68 -5.42 -20.55
N LEU A 79 6.98 -4.59 -19.76
CA LEU A 79 6.88 -3.15 -19.95
C LEU A 79 7.77 -2.44 -18.92
N ASP A 80 8.65 -1.59 -19.42
CA ASP A 80 9.80 -0.96 -18.73
C ASP A 80 9.43 -0.02 -17.55
N ARG A 81 8.15 0.05 -17.14
CA ARG A 81 7.62 1.13 -16.29
C ARG A 81 6.77 0.72 -15.10
N ILE A 82 6.37 -0.54 -14.93
CA ILE A 82 5.62 -0.98 -13.73
C ILE A 82 6.38 -2.16 -13.13
N ARG A 83 6.73 -2.06 -11.84
CA ARG A 83 7.55 -3.08 -11.17
C ARG A 83 6.77 -3.91 -10.17
N TYR A 84 5.71 -3.36 -9.59
CA TYR A 84 5.03 -3.96 -8.46
C TYR A 84 3.52 -3.78 -8.52
N GLU A 85 2.83 -4.69 -7.85
CA GLU A 85 1.40 -4.64 -7.58
C GLU A 85 1.20 -4.94 -6.09
N MET A 86 0.30 -4.19 -5.45
CA MET A 86 -0.18 -4.44 -4.09
C MET A 86 -1.66 -4.84 -4.19
N ARG A 87 -2.06 -5.82 -3.39
CA ARG A 87 -3.46 -6.18 -3.18
C ARG A 87 -3.72 -6.66 -1.77
N ASP A 88 -4.96 -6.49 -1.32
CA ASP A 88 -5.53 -7.28 -0.25
C ASP A 88 -5.93 -8.65 -0.80
N VAL A 89 -5.26 -9.71 -0.35
CA VAL A 89 -5.40 -11.07 -0.91
C VAL A 89 -6.70 -11.74 -0.46
N ASP A 90 -7.27 -11.32 0.66
CA ASP A 90 -8.39 -12.01 1.29
C ASP A 90 -9.75 -11.43 0.85
N ASP A 91 -9.89 -10.10 0.90
CA ASP A 91 -11.18 -9.42 0.72
C ASP A 91 -11.24 -8.49 -0.53
N ASP A 92 -10.17 -8.39 -1.32
CA ASP A 92 -10.06 -7.50 -2.49
C ASP A 92 -10.44 -6.02 -2.16
N LYS A 93 -10.23 -5.59 -0.91
CA LYS A 93 -10.59 -4.24 -0.44
C LYS A 93 -9.77 -3.14 -1.08
N ILE A 94 -8.52 -3.44 -1.43
CA ILE A 94 -7.64 -2.50 -2.11
C ILE A 94 -6.73 -3.25 -3.06
N SER A 95 -6.52 -2.69 -4.25
CA SER A 95 -5.44 -3.10 -5.14
C SER A 95 -4.92 -1.91 -5.94
N PHE A 96 -3.63 -1.93 -6.27
CA PHE A 96 -3.03 -0.96 -7.18
C PHE A 96 -1.66 -1.40 -7.69
N LYS A 97 -1.22 -0.77 -8.78
CA LYS A 97 0.12 -0.94 -9.35
C LYS A 97 0.98 0.27 -9.04
N PHE A 98 2.29 0.07 -8.85
CA PHE A 98 3.22 1.14 -8.54
C PHE A 98 4.64 0.86 -9.08
N PHE A 99 5.43 1.93 -9.20
CA PHE A 99 6.79 1.83 -9.74
C PHE A 99 7.84 1.60 -8.66
N THR A 100 7.75 2.35 -7.57
CA THR A 100 8.66 2.26 -6.43
C THR A 100 7.93 2.71 -5.17
N PHE A 101 8.53 2.44 -4.01
CA PHE A 101 7.98 2.76 -2.71
C PHE A 101 9.07 3.30 -1.78
N GLY A 102 8.64 4.00 -0.73
CA GLY A 102 9.43 4.52 0.36
C GLY A 102 8.56 4.67 1.61
N GLY A 103 9.11 5.26 2.67
CA GLY A 103 8.37 5.47 3.90
C GLY A 103 9.28 5.77 5.08
N SER A 104 8.66 6.06 6.22
CA SER A 104 9.33 6.47 7.48
C SER A 104 10.33 5.44 8.05
N ILE A 105 10.36 4.24 7.49
CA ILE A 105 11.11 3.05 7.93
C ILE A 105 11.93 2.42 6.80
N PHE A 106 12.02 3.10 5.65
CA PHE A 106 12.85 2.74 4.50
C PHE A 106 14.03 3.67 4.30
#